data_AF-A0A0G4EZD8-F1
#
_entry.id   AF-A0A0G4EZD8-F1
#
_cell.length_a   1.000
_cell.length_b   1.000
_cell.length_c   1.000
_cell.angle_alpha   90.00
_cell.angle_beta   90.00
_cell.angle_gamma   90.00
#
_symmetry.space_group_name_H-M   'P 1'
#
loop_
_entity.id
_entity.type
_entity.pdbx_description
1 polymer ?
#
loop_
_entity_poly.entity_id
_entity_poly.type
_entity_poly.pdbx_seq_one_letter_code
_entity_poly.pdbx_strand_id
1 'polypeptide(L)'
;MTDLGKSPIMSAAAADGAGGSAADEPSSSAASAANGGDQPESGPFSAVPATLMPAIAQCLTSYADLCAFRRVDKTRRDAITAAVLIPILQRLLEVLLASLGLGGFLVCMVPQLPLPEALSHGCCTAYLIEQLTRRLFMLERGGDWARWRPVLAMLYFLRGERPVVLSDDNFGVINSRAAFVSETEAVRQWKILSRGVTVDLNGQQEKLMKGDSILRPYDGRYAPALLTSASPVFPHPFDPADPPTQLTGCVYPNYTSMVAFKLFEWLRHGGHLPCIRHWLSYCRASAASRRVCELLAVPPSDVAQRGAGAGVFDEKWPWSGRDGHHRLVVLGSGAMGDGHMAVIQLEFLQQSPGCVIIYTTESAPHDQARTVVMRVLRDHLGRKVWRGEIEWRQASANTRRCTVM
;
A
#
# COMPACT_ATOMS: atom_id res chain seq x y z
N MET A 1 30.55 -9.16 -43.99
CA MET A 1 31.80 -9.91 -44.17
C MET A 1 32.78 -9.29 -43.20
N THR A 2 33.31 -10.09 -42.26
CA THR A 2 34.18 -9.77 -41.09
C THR A 2 33.53 -8.84 -40.03
N ASP A 3 33.51 -9.10 -38.72
CA ASP A 3 34.21 -10.07 -37.88
C ASP A 3 33.43 -10.27 -36.57
N LEU A 4 33.46 -11.48 -36.03
CA LEU A 4 32.71 -11.94 -34.85
C LEU A 4 33.55 -11.74 -33.58
N GLY A 5 33.20 -10.74 -32.77
CA GLY A 5 33.79 -10.53 -31.45
C GLY A 5 33.22 -11.48 -30.39
N LYS A 6 33.89 -12.63 -30.22
CA LYS A 6 33.69 -13.57 -29.09
C LYS A 6 34.00 -12.89 -27.76
N SER A 7 33.05 -12.91 -26.83
CA SER A 7 33.31 -12.63 -25.40
C SER A 7 33.68 -13.93 -24.67
N PRO A 8 34.71 -13.93 -23.81
CA PRO A 8 35.12 -15.14 -23.09
C PRO A 8 34.22 -15.43 -21.88
N ILE A 9 33.84 -16.69 -21.77
CA ILE A 9 33.24 -17.33 -20.60
C ILE A 9 34.32 -17.43 -19.51
N MET A 10 34.08 -16.87 -18.32
CA MET A 10 34.87 -17.18 -17.13
C MET A 10 33.99 -17.94 -16.13
N SER A 11 34.30 -19.23 -16.00
CA SER A 11 33.77 -20.13 -14.97
C SER A 11 34.55 -19.99 -13.65
N ALA A 12 33.79 -20.20 -12.59
CA ALA A 12 34.09 -20.50 -11.20
C ALA A 12 35.51 -20.98 -10.83
N ALA A 13 36.00 -20.46 -9.69
CA ALA A 13 36.82 -21.20 -8.75
C ALA A 13 36.29 -20.97 -7.32
N ALA A 14 35.98 -22.07 -6.66
CA ALA A 14 35.62 -22.15 -5.25
C ALA A 14 36.85 -21.90 -4.37
N ALA A 15 36.62 -21.36 -3.17
CA ALA A 15 37.58 -21.41 -2.08
C ALA A 15 36.86 -21.89 -0.82
N ASP A 16 37.16 -23.14 -0.45
CA ASP A 16 36.95 -23.71 0.87
C ASP A 16 37.71 -22.90 1.92
N GLY A 17 37.08 -22.66 3.07
CA GLY A 17 37.67 -21.94 4.18
C GLY A 17 36.91 -22.20 5.47
N ALA A 18 37.09 -23.40 6.02
CA ALA A 18 36.68 -23.78 7.36
C ALA A 18 37.42 -22.94 8.43
N GLY A 19 36.70 -22.51 9.45
CA GLY A 19 37.27 -21.84 10.62
C GLY A 19 36.20 -21.53 11.65
N GLY A 20 36.02 -22.44 12.60
CA GLY A 20 35.09 -22.29 13.71
C GLY A 20 35.57 -21.28 14.76
N SER A 21 34.62 -20.69 15.46
CA SER A 21 34.71 -20.55 16.92
C SER A 21 33.35 -20.23 17.50
N ALA A 22 33.08 -20.95 18.58
CA ALA A 22 31.95 -20.80 19.47
C ALA A 22 31.96 -19.43 20.15
N ALA A 23 30.77 -18.87 20.32
CA ALA A 23 30.46 -17.99 21.43
C ALA A 23 28.97 -18.18 21.74
N ASP A 24 28.74 -18.84 22.87
CA ASP A 24 27.49 -18.93 23.59
C ASP A 24 26.86 -17.56 23.80
N GLU A 25 25.54 -17.42 23.60
CA GLU A 25 24.62 -16.65 24.46
C GLU A 25 23.16 -16.68 23.93
N PRO A 26 22.15 -16.38 24.76
CA PRO A 26 21.25 -17.44 25.22
C PRO A 26 19.90 -17.49 24.50
N SER A 27 19.39 -18.72 24.43
CA SER A 27 18.01 -19.06 24.14
C SER A 27 17.08 -18.50 25.23
N SER A 28 16.46 -17.36 24.95
CA SER A 28 15.34 -16.82 25.74
C SER A 28 14.06 -17.57 25.39
N SER A 29 13.98 -18.81 25.86
CA SER A 29 12.75 -19.58 25.97
C SER A 29 11.98 -19.09 27.19
N ALA A 30 11.23 -18.00 27.06
CA ALA A 30 10.21 -17.64 28.04
C ALA A 30 8.95 -18.48 27.79
N ALA A 31 8.95 -19.69 28.35
CA ALA A 31 7.75 -20.47 28.57
C ALA A 31 6.82 -19.67 29.51
N SER A 32 5.72 -19.13 28.98
CA SER A 32 4.58 -18.73 29.81
C SER A 32 3.83 -19.98 30.25
N ALA A 33 4.39 -20.65 31.27
CA ALA A 33 3.72 -21.65 32.07
C ALA A 33 3.30 -21.00 33.39
N ALA A 34 2.10 -20.40 33.41
CA ALA A 34 1.30 -20.15 34.62
C ALA A 34 0.05 -19.37 34.23
N ASN A 35 -1.05 -20.09 33.97
CA ASN A 35 -2.41 -19.72 34.34
C ASN A 35 -3.31 -20.93 34.05
N GLY A 36 -3.11 -21.99 34.84
CA GLY A 36 -4.15 -23.00 35.07
C GLY A 36 -5.23 -22.39 35.93
N GLY A 37 -6.00 -21.46 35.36
CA GLY A 37 -7.32 -21.13 35.88
C GLY A 37 -8.29 -22.10 35.23
N ASP A 38 -9.06 -22.82 36.04
CA ASP A 38 -10.17 -23.66 35.61
C ASP A 38 -11.02 -22.90 34.57
N GLN A 39 -10.78 -23.19 33.29
CA GLN A 39 -11.72 -22.80 32.27
C GLN A 39 -12.97 -23.63 32.54
N PRO A 40 -14.12 -23.00 32.83
CA PRO A 40 -15.36 -23.74 33.00
C PRO A 40 -15.51 -24.62 31.77
N GLU A 41 -15.73 -25.93 31.98
CA GLU A 41 -16.01 -26.89 30.91
C GLU A 41 -17.13 -26.29 30.06
N SER A 42 -16.74 -25.69 28.93
CA SER A 42 -17.68 -25.03 28.04
C SER A 42 -18.57 -26.14 27.52
N GLY A 43 -19.82 -26.16 27.99
CA GLY A 43 -20.81 -27.16 27.60
C GLY A 43 -20.81 -27.31 26.08
N PRO A 44 -20.95 -28.54 25.57
CA PRO A 44 -20.81 -28.78 24.16
C PRO A 44 -21.84 -27.93 23.40
N PHE A 45 -21.39 -27.24 22.36
CA PHE A 45 -22.24 -26.37 21.52
C PHE A 45 -23.46 -27.13 20.95
N SER A 46 -23.39 -28.46 21.00
CA SER A 46 -24.45 -29.41 20.70
C SER A 46 -25.72 -29.22 21.56
N ALA A 47 -25.59 -28.64 22.76
CA ALA A 47 -26.69 -28.36 23.67
C ALA A 47 -27.41 -27.04 23.34
N VAL A 48 -26.88 -26.20 22.43
CA VAL A 48 -27.50 -24.93 22.06
C VAL A 48 -28.69 -25.20 21.13
N PRO A 49 -29.92 -24.82 21.52
CA PRO A 49 -31.10 -25.00 20.69
C PRO A 49 -30.98 -24.29 19.33
N ALA A 50 -31.54 -24.90 18.28
CA ALA A 50 -31.55 -24.30 16.94
C ALA A 50 -32.17 -22.89 16.90
N THR A 51 -33.10 -22.61 17.82
CA THR A 51 -33.72 -21.29 18.00
C THR A 51 -32.74 -20.20 18.48
N LEU A 52 -31.62 -20.56 19.10
CA LEU A 52 -30.58 -19.64 19.55
C LEU A 52 -29.48 -19.42 18.49
N MET A 53 -29.49 -20.16 17.39
CA MET A 53 -28.49 -20.02 16.32
C MET A 53 -28.43 -18.62 15.69
N PRO A 54 -29.54 -17.91 15.46
CA PRO A 54 -29.49 -16.51 15.02
C PRO A 54 -28.84 -15.57 16.05
N ALA A 55 -29.02 -15.84 17.35
CA ALA A 55 -28.41 -15.04 18.42
C ALA A 55 -26.89 -15.23 18.47
N ILE A 56 -26.38 -16.42 18.11
CA ILE A 56 -24.93 -16.67 18.00
C ILE A 56 -24.29 -15.71 16.98
N ALA A 57 -24.94 -15.46 15.83
CA ALA A 57 -24.44 -14.49 14.85
C ALA A 57 -24.32 -13.09 15.44
N GLN A 58 -25.26 -12.68 16.31
CA GLN A 58 -25.24 -11.39 17.00
C GLN A 58 -24.11 -11.30 18.04
N CYS A 59 -23.73 -12.44 18.64
CA CYS A 59 -22.61 -12.52 19.58
C CYS A 59 -21.23 -12.43 18.90
N LEU A 60 -21.13 -12.57 17.58
CA LEU A 60 -19.87 -12.39 16.83
C LEU A 60 -19.62 -10.89 16.61
N THR A 61 -19.03 -10.26 17.61
CA THR A 61 -18.78 -8.80 17.62
C THR A 61 -17.33 -8.45 17.34
N SER A 62 -16.42 -9.39 17.50
CA SER A 62 -14.98 -9.20 17.35
C SER A 62 -14.32 -10.32 16.54
N TYR A 63 -13.10 -10.08 16.07
CA TYR A 63 -12.29 -11.11 15.41
C TYR A 63 -11.94 -12.27 16.34
N ALA A 64 -11.81 -12.02 17.65
CA ALA A 64 -11.60 -13.07 18.65
C ALA A 64 -12.79 -14.04 18.72
N ASP A 65 -14.02 -13.51 18.65
CA ASP A 65 -15.26 -14.33 18.63
C ASP A 65 -15.30 -15.22 17.38
N LEU A 66 -14.85 -14.69 16.23
CA LEU A 66 -14.72 -15.44 14.97
C LEU A 66 -13.74 -16.62 15.14
N CYS A 67 -12.58 -16.38 15.73
CA CYS A 67 -11.61 -17.43 16.01
C CYS A 67 -12.15 -18.49 16.96
N ALA A 68 -12.96 -18.11 17.96
CA ALA A 68 -13.62 -19.04 18.87
C ALA A 68 -14.70 -19.87 18.16
N PHE A 69 -15.53 -19.24 17.33
CA PHE A 69 -16.56 -19.91 16.54
C PHE A 69 -15.98 -20.98 15.60
N ARG A 70 -14.80 -20.74 15.01
CA ARG A 70 -14.12 -21.74 14.18
C ARG A 70 -13.71 -23.02 14.91
N ARG A 71 -13.59 -22.97 16.24
CA ARG A 71 -13.27 -24.13 17.08
C ARG A 71 -14.52 -24.94 17.41
N VAL A 72 -15.72 -24.44 17.12
CA VAL A 72 -16.98 -25.17 17.31
C VAL A 72 -16.99 -26.41 16.41
N ASP A 73 -17.40 -27.51 17.03
CA ASP A 73 -17.16 -28.88 16.60
C ASP A 73 -17.66 -29.20 15.16
N LYS A 74 -16.79 -29.84 14.38
CA LYS A 74 -17.01 -30.25 12.97
C LYS A 74 -18.08 -31.34 12.83
N THR A 75 -18.45 -31.99 13.94
CA THR A 75 -19.41 -33.11 13.98
C THR A 75 -20.85 -32.73 13.65
N ARG A 76 -21.19 -31.42 13.60
CA ARG A 76 -22.56 -30.93 13.37
C ARG A 76 -22.74 -30.12 12.08
N ARG A 77 -21.95 -30.39 11.03
CA ARG A 77 -22.15 -29.78 9.70
C ARG A 77 -23.60 -29.87 9.20
N ASP A 78 -24.30 -30.96 9.53
CA ASP A 78 -25.68 -31.19 9.09
C ASP A 78 -26.72 -30.33 9.83
N ALA A 79 -26.38 -29.78 11.00
CA ALA A 79 -27.27 -28.91 11.78
C ALA A 79 -27.20 -27.43 11.36
N ILE A 80 -26.18 -27.04 10.60
CA ILE A 80 -26.00 -25.66 10.14
C ILE A 80 -26.77 -25.47 8.85
N THR A 81 -28.01 -24.98 8.97
CA THR A 81 -28.82 -24.60 7.80
C THR A 81 -28.29 -23.30 7.18
N ALA A 82 -28.59 -23.07 5.90
CA ALA A 82 -28.18 -21.86 5.23
C ALA A 82 -28.77 -20.57 5.84
N ALA A 83 -29.99 -20.67 6.39
CA ALA A 83 -30.64 -19.57 7.11
C ALA A 83 -29.84 -19.10 8.34
N VAL A 84 -29.02 -19.99 8.91
CA VAL A 84 -28.08 -19.66 10.00
C VAL A 84 -26.72 -19.25 9.45
N LEU A 85 -26.22 -19.98 8.46
CA LEU A 85 -24.86 -19.77 7.94
C LEU A 85 -24.68 -18.42 7.25
N ILE A 86 -25.66 -17.97 6.45
CA ILE A 86 -25.55 -16.72 5.69
C ILE A 86 -25.40 -15.51 6.62
N PRO A 87 -26.27 -15.28 7.63
CA PRO A 87 -26.11 -14.19 8.59
C PRO A 87 -24.77 -14.23 9.32
N ILE A 88 -24.28 -15.43 9.69
CA ILE A 88 -22.96 -15.59 10.31
C ILE A 88 -21.88 -15.09 9.34
N LEU A 89 -21.84 -15.59 8.11
CA LEU A 89 -20.81 -15.19 7.14
C LEU A 89 -20.86 -13.69 6.80
N GLN A 90 -22.06 -13.10 6.70
CA GLN A 90 -22.24 -11.65 6.53
C GLN A 90 -21.65 -10.89 7.70
N ARG A 91 -21.95 -11.31 8.93
CA ARG A 91 -21.41 -10.67 10.14
C ARG A 91 -19.90 -10.81 10.24
N LEU A 92 -19.36 -11.99 9.90
CA LEU A 92 -17.92 -12.20 9.85
C LEU A 92 -17.25 -11.26 8.86
N LEU A 93 -17.90 -11.00 7.71
CA LEU A 93 -17.37 -10.11 6.69
C LEU A 93 -17.31 -8.67 7.21
N GLU A 94 -18.37 -8.19 7.87
CA GLU A 94 -18.40 -6.86 8.50
C GLU A 94 -17.30 -6.69 9.55
N VAL A 95 -17.18 -7.65 10.47
CA VAL A 95 -16.17 -7.64 11.54
C VAL A 95 -14.76 -7.66 10.95
N LEU A 96 -14.53 -8.51 9.94
CA LEU A 96 -13.24 -8.59 9.26
C LEU A 96 -12.88 -7.25 8.61
N LEU A 97 -13.79 -6.65 7.84
CA LEU A 97 -13.54 -5.37 7.16
C LEU A 97 -13.20 -4.24 8.13
N ALA A 98 -13.92 -4.15 9.26
CA ALA A 98 -13.62 -3.19 10.32
C ALA A 98 -12.21 -3.40 10.89
N SER A 99 -11.77 -4.66 11.02
CA SER A 99 -10.43 -4.98 11.54
C SER A 99 -9.28 -4.72 10.56
N LEU A 100 -9.53 -4.59 9.25
CA LEU A 100 -8.49 -4.34 8.25
C LEU A 100 -7.88 -2.92 8.35
N GLY A 101 -8.50 -2.01 9.10
CA GLY A 101 -7.99 -0.65 9.30
C GLY A 101 -8.04 0.24 8.05
N LEU A 102 -8.82 -0.15 7.04
CA LEU A 102 -8.94 0.56 5.75
C LEU A 102 -9.89 1.77 5.81
N GLY A 103 -10.65 1.90 6.91
CA GLY A 103 -11.57 3.00 7.16
C GLY A 103 -12.68 3.09 6.11
N GLY A 104 -13.24 4.29 5.95
CA GLY A 104 -14.33 4.57 4.99
C GLY A 104 -13.92 4.54 3.51
N PHE A 105 -12.67 4.18 3.17
CA PHE A 105 -12.20 4.16 1.78
C PHE A 105 -12.55 2.86 1.03
N LEU A 106 -12.98 1.83 1.75
CA LEU A 106 -13.34 0.53 1.19
C LEU A 106 -14.74 0.13 1.63
N VAL A 107 -15.58 -0.25 0.67
CA VAL A 107 -16.88 -0.87 0.90
C VAL A 107 -16.83 -2.25 0.26
N CYS A 108 -17.10 -3.30 1.02
CA CYS A 108 -17.36 -4.61 0.42
C CYS A 108 -18.87 -4.78 0.34
N MET A 109 -19.40 -4.96 -0.86
CA MET A 109 -20.82 -5.26 -1.01
C MET A 109 -21.11 -6.58 -0.30
N VAL A 110 -22.27 -6.77 0.29
CA VAL A 110 -22.77 -8.12 0.62
C VAL A 110 -23.48 -8.63 -0.64
N PRO A 111 -23.24 -9.86 -1.12
CA PRO A 111 -23.98 -10.35 -2.28
C PRO A 111 -25.47 -10.40 -1.90
N GLN A 112 -26.33 -9.72 -2.65
CA GLN A 112 -27.77 -9.63 -2.38
C GLN A 112 -28.55 -10.63 -3.26
N LEU A 113 -29.64 -11.16 -2.71
CA LEU A 113 -30.70 -11.84 -3.46
C LEU A 113 -31.68 -10.79 -4.01
N PRO A 114 -32.36 -11.01 -5.16
CA PRO A 114 -32.45 -12.28 -5.88
C PRO A 114 -31.26 -12.46 -6.83
N LEU A 115 -30.65 -13.64 -6.73
CA LEU A 115 -29.88 -14.16 -7.85
C LEU A 115 -30.83 -14.38 -9.02
N PRO A 116 -30.35 -14.41 -10.27
CA PRO A 116 -31.20 -14.59 -11.45
C PRO A 116 -32.19 -15.75 -11.24
N GLU A 117 -33.47 -15.54 -11.59
CA GLU A 117 -34.59 -16.51 -11.40
C GLU A 117 -34.30 -17.92 -11.97
N ALA A 118 -33.29 -18.02 -12.84
CA ALA A 118 -32.77 -19.26 -13.41
C ALA A 118 -32.12 -20.23 -12.39
N LEU A 119 -31.83 -19.79 -11.17
CA LEU A 119 -31.29 -20.66 -10.12
C LEU A 119 -32.42 -21.11 -9.19
N SER A 120 -32.63 -22.43 -9.08
CA SER A 120 -33.53 -23.00 -8.07
C SER A 120 -33.14 -22.52 -6.67
N HIS A 121 -34.11 -22.42 -5.76
CA HIS A 121 -33.91 -21.84 -4.42
C HIS A 121 -32.69 -22.42 -3.66
N GLY A 122 -32.38 -23.71 -3.87
CA GLY A 122 -31.18 -24.37 -3.34
C GLY A 122 -29.86 -23.89 -3.98
N CYS A 123 -29.82 -23.73 -5.30
CA CYS A 123 -28.64 -23.25 -6.03
C CYS A 123 -28.28 -21.79 -5.67
N CYS A 124 -29.28 -20.92 -5.50
CA CYS A 124 -29.08 -19.54 -5.05
C CYS A 124 -28.34 -19.47 -3.71
N THR A 125 -28.78 -20.30 -2.79
CA THR A 125 -28.28 -20.35 -1.42
C THR A 125 -26.83 -20.85 -1.37
N ALA A 126 -26.52 -21.92 -2.10
CA ALA A 126 -25.17 -22.46 -2.21
C ALA A 126 -24.20 -21.44 -2.83
N TYR A 127 -24.63 -20.75 -3.90
CA TYR A 127 -23.84 -19.70 -4.54
C TYR A 127 -23.53 -18.55 -3.58
N LEU A 128 -24.51 -18.08 -2.81
CA LEU A 128 -24.31 -17.00 -1.84
C LEU A 128 -23.30 -17.39 -0.75
N ILE A 129 -23.41 -18.60 -0.21
CA ILE A 129 -22.46 -19.16 0.75
C ILE A 129 -21.06 -19.22 0.13
N GLU A 130 -20.95 -19.67 -1.11
CA GLU A 130 -19.67 -19.75 -1.83
C GLU A 130 -19.02 -18.37 -1.99
N GLN A 131 -19.77 -17.36 -2.46
CA GLN A 131 -19.24 -16.01 -2.63
C GLN A 131 -18.80 -15.40 -1.29
N LEU A 132 -19.63 -15.48 -0.25
CA LEU A 132 -19.26 -14.97 1.08
C LEU A 132 -18.01 -15.66 1.62
N THR A 133 -17.93 -16.99 1.51
CA THR A 133 -16.77 -17.76 1.98
C THR A 133 -15.52 -17.42 1.17
N ARG A 134 -15.65 -17.19 -0.15
CA ARG A 134 -14.54 -16.75 -1.01
C ARG A 134 -14.01 -15.38 -0.59
N ARG A 135 -14.90 -14.41 -0.37
CA ARG A 135 -14.53 -13.05 0.06
C ARG A 135 -13.83 -13.05 1.41
N LEU A 136 -14.40 -13.76 2.39
CA LEU A 136 -13.78 -13.96 3.69
C LEU A 136 -12.39 -14.59 3.57
N PHE A 137 -12.26 -15.65 2.76
CA PHE A 137 -10.97 -16.30 2.53
C PHE A 137 -9.94 -15.33 1.94
N MET A 138 -10.30 -14.58 0.90
CA MET A 138 -9.38 -13.66 0.22
C MET A 138 -9.01 -12.45 1.09
N LEU A 139 -9.93 -11.93 1.89
CA LEU A 139 -9.64 -10.84 2.82
C LEU A 139 -8.77 -11.34 3.98
N GLU A 140 -9.08 -12.49 4.56
CA GLU A 140 -8.29 -13.02 5.68
C GLU A 140 -6.90 -13.50 5.25
N ARG A 141 -6.80 -14.24 4.14
CA ARG A 141 -5.54 -14.73 3.58
C ARG A 141 -4.86 -13.70 2.68
N GLY A 142 -5.46 -12.52 2.57
CA GLY A 142 -4.91 -11.42 1.81
C GLY A 142 -3.64 -10.88 2.41
N GLY A 143 -3.41 -11.07 3.71
CA GLY A 143 -2.22 -10.60 4.42
C GLY A 143 -2.38 -9.18 4.95
N ASP A 144 -1.35 -8.36 4.86
CA ASP A 144 -1.34 -7.02 5.41
C ASP A 144 -2.05 -6.02 4.49
N TRP A 145 -3.36 -5.85 4.70
CA TRP A 145 -4.15 -4.87 3.96
C TRP A 145 -3.87 -3.42 4.37
N ALA A 146 -3.41 -3.19 5.61
CA ALA A 146 -3.26 -1.84 6.15
C ALA A 146 -2.29 -0.97 5.33
N ARG A 147 -1.31 -1.60 4.67
CA ARG A 147 -0.38 -0.93 3.73
C ARG A 147 -1.08 -0.19 2.59
N TRP A 148 -2.27 -0.63 2.19
CA TRP A 148 -3.02 -0.02 1.11
C TRP A 148 -3.79 1.23 1.53
N ARG A 149 -3.85 1.56 2.83
CA ARG A 149 -4.65 2.70 3.30
C ARG A 149 -4.32 4.03 2.60
N PRO A 150 -3.05 4.44 2.42
CA PRO A 150 -2.74 5.68 1.69
C PRO A 150 -3.07 5.58 0.20
N VAL A 151 -2.93 4.38 -0.40
CA VAL A 151 -3.28 4.10 -1.80
C VAL A 151 -4.80 4.17 -2.01
N LEU A 152 -5.59 3.67 -1.06
CA LEU A 152 -7.05 3.78 -1.07
C LEU A 152 -7.52 5.23 -0.93
N ALA A 153 -6.82 6.06 -0.14
CA ALA A 153 -7.10 7.49 -0.11
C ALA A 153 -6.86 8.14 -1.49
N MET A 154 -5.79 7.77 -2.19
CA MET A 154 -5.55 8.24 -3.56
C MET A 154 -6.64 7.75 -4.54
N LEU A 155 -7.07 6.49 -4.44
CA LEU A 155 -8.17 5.95 -5.25
C LEU A 155 -9.51 6.64 -4.96
N TYR A 156 -9.78 7.02 -3.72
CA TYR A 156 -10.99 7.73 -3.32
C TYR A 156 -11.13 9.04 -4.12
N PHE A 157 -10.08 9.86 -4.17
CA PHE A 157 -10.08 11.11 -4.94
C PHE A 157 -10.08 10.86 -6.45
N LEU A 158 -9.33 9.86 -6.93
CA LEU A 158 -9.30 9.52 -8.35
C LEU A 158 -10.68 9.11 -8.88
N ARG A 159 -11.52 8.54 -8.01
CA ARG A 159 -12.90 8.11 -8.33
C ARG A 159 -13.95 9.19 -8.08
N GLY A 160 -13.53 10.42 -7.80
CA GLY A 160 -14.42 11.54 -7.50
C GLY A 160 -15.06 11.39 -6.13
N GLU A 161 -14.22 11.19 -5.10
CA GLU A 161 -14.63 11.08 -3.70
C GLU A 161 -15.58 9.91 -3.42
N ARG A 162 -15.29 8.75 -4.05
CA ARG A 162 -16.09 7.53 -3.90
C ARG A 162 -15.24 6.37 -3.37
N PRO A 163 -15.68 5.68 -2.31
CA PRO A 163 -14.93 4.57 -1.74
C PRO A 163 -14.85 3.40 -2.71
N VAL A 164 -13.75 2.67 -2.71
CA VAL A 164 -13.56 1.48 -3.54
C VAL A 164 -14.60 0.44 -3.14
N VAL A 165 -15.41 0.01 -4.11
CA VAL A 165 -16.48 -0.97 -3.88
C VAL A 165 -15.99 -2.32 -4.36
N LEU A 166 -15.84 -3.29 -3.45
CA LEU A 166 -15.48 -4.66 -3.77
C LEU A 166 -16.74 -5.49 -4.00
N SER A 167 -16.93 -5.95 -5.23
CA SER A 167 -18.00 -6.86 -5.66
C SER A 167 -17.44 -8.23 -6.07
N ASP A 168 -18.29 -9.14 -6.55
CA ASP A 168 -17.84 -10.44 -7.06
C ASP A 168 -16.86 -10.32 -8.22
N ASP A 169 -16.93 -9.26 -9.03
CA ASP A 169 -15.95 -9.03 -10.09
C ASP A 169 -14.55 -8.76 -9.55
N ASN A 170 -14.44 -8.07 -8.40
CA ASN A 170 -13.17 -7.78 -7.73
C ASN A 170 -12.52 -9.06 -7.24
N PHE A 171 -13.28 -9.92 -6.55
CA PHE A 171 -12.77 -11.22 -6.07
C PHE A 171 -12.66 -12.26 -7.19
N GLY A 172 -13.38 -12.05 -8.29
CA GLY A 172 -13.37 -12.84 -9.52
C GLY A 172 -12.07 -12.75 -10.31
N VAL A 173 -11.26 -11.71 -10.10
CA VAL A 173 -9.98 -11.49 -10.81
C VAL A 173 -8.98 -12.63 -10.61
N ILE A 174 -9.11 -13.38 -9.52
CA ILE A 174 -8.31 -14.58 -9.25
C ILE A 174 -9.25 -15.77 -9.15
N ASN A 175 -9.18 -16.65 -10.16
CA ASN A 175 -10.19 -17.67 -10.43
C ASN A 175 -10.27 -18.80 -9.39
N SER A 176 -9.27 -18.96 -8.50
CA SER A 176 -9.27 -20.01 -7.49
C SER A 176 -8.51 -19.62 -6.23
N ARG A 177 -8.78 -20.32 -5.12
CA ARG A 177 -8.04 -20.13 -3.85
C ARG A 177 -6.57 -20.50 -4.00
N ALA A 178 -6.26 -21.54 -4.79
CA ALA A 178 -4.88 -21.95 -5.04
C ALA A 178 -4.12 -20.85 -5.82
N ALA A 179 -4.72 -20.30 -6.87
CA ALA A 179 -4.14 -19.19 -7.63
C ALA A 179 -3.96 -17.93 -6.76
N PHE A 180 -4.87 -17.70 -5.82
CA PHE A 180 -4.75 -16.59 -4.86
C PHE A 180 -3.55 -16.75 -3.94
N VAL A 181 -3.34 -17.95 -3.40
CA VAL A 181 -2.22 -18.22 -2.49
C VAL A 181 -0.87 -18.24 -3.22
N SER A 182 -0.84 -18.65 -4.50
CA SER A 182 0.40 -18.66 -5.29
C SER A 182 0.85 -17.28 -5.76
N GLU A 183 -0.07 -16.31 -5.81
CA GLU A 183 0.23 -14.95 -6.26
C GLU A 183 0.91 -14.14 -5.14
N THR A 184 1.83 -13.26 -5.54
CA THR A 184 2.52 -12.36 -4.60
C THR A 184 1.51 -11.49 -3.85
N GLU A 185 1.68 -11.31 -2.55
CA GLU A 185 0.68 -10.70 -1.68
C GLU A 185 0.22 -9.30 -2.12
N ALA A 186 1.15 -8.37 -2.28
CA ALA A 186 0.82 -7.02 -2.74
C ALA A 186 0.16 -7.03 -4.14
N VAL A 187 0.58 -7.94 -5.02
CA VAL A 187 0.03 -8.07 -6.38
C VAL A 187 -1.41 -8.57 -6.36
N ARG A 188 -1.72 -9.63 -5.59
CA ARG A 188 -3.11 -10.15 -5.49
C ARG A 188 -4.04 -9.14 -4.83
N GLN A 189 -3.57 -8.43 -3.80
CA GLN A 189 -4.33 -7.36 -3.15
C GLN A 189 -4.63 -6.24 -4.16
N TRP A 190 -3.63 -5.77 -4.89
CA TRP A 190 -3.80 -4.73 -5.91
C TRP A 190 -4.72 -5.16 -7.06
N LYS A 191 -4.63 -6.40 -7.54
CA LYS A 191 -5.54 -6.94 -8.56
C LYS A 191 -7.00 -6.84 -8.13
N ILE A 192 -7.29 -7.11 -6.85
CA ILE A 192 -8.65 -6.98 -6.29
C ILE A 192 -9.06 -5.51 -6.18
N LEU A 193 -8.19 -4.66 -5.62
CA LEU A 193 -8.49 -3.23 -5.37
C LEU A 193 -8.64 -2.41 -6.66
N SER A 194 -7.84 -2.71 -7.67
CA SER A 194 -7.82 -1.99 -8.95
C SER A 194 -8.91 -2.45 -9.93
N ARG A 195 -9.57 -3.58 -9.65
CA ARG A 195 -10.61 -4.11 -10.53
C ARG A 195 -11.77 -3.11 -10.64
N GLY A 196 -12.06 -2.72 -11.87
CA GLY A 196 -13.14 -1.76 -12.17
C GLY A 196 -12.74 -0.30 -11.95
N VAL A 197 -11.50 0.00 -11.54
CA VAL A 197 -10.98 1.37 -11.51
C VAL A 197 -10.73 1.82 -12.94
N THR A 198 -11.38 2.90 -13.34
CA THR A 198 -11.13 3.58 -14.61
C THR A 198 -10.54 4.97 -14.37
N VAL A 199 -9.82 5.46 -15.37
CA VAL A 199 -9.23 6.79 -15.41
C VAL A 199 -9.58 7.44 -16.74
N ASP A 200 -9.71 8.75 -16.75
CA ASP A 200 -9.96 9.52 -17.98
C ASP A 200 -8.64 9.75 -18.72
N LEU A 201 -8.48 9.10 -19.87
CA LEU A 201 -7.37 9.32 -20.79
C LEU A 201 -7.91 10.00 -22.05
N ASN A 202 -7.66 11.30 -22.18
CA ASN A 202 -8.08 12.10 -23.33
C ASN A 202 -9.61 12.04 -23.61
N GLY A 203 -10.44 12.06 -22.57
CA GLY A 203 -11.90 11.98 -22.67
C GLY A 203 -12.45 10.55 -22.72
N GLN A 204 -11.60 9.52 -22.71
CA GLN A 204 -12.00 8.12 -22.72
C GLN A 204 -11.75 7.45 -21.37
N GLN A 205 -12.77 6.75 -20.86
CA GLN A 205 -12.65 5.96 -19.64
C GLN A 205 -11.89 4.67 -19.92
N GLU A 206 -10.65 4.61 -19.47
CA GLU A 206 -9.76 3.47 -19.64
C GLU A 206 -9.56 2.74 -18.31
N LYS A 207 -9.50 1.41 -18.33
CA LYS A 207 -9.21 0.64 -17.12
C LYS A 207 -7.81 0.97 -16.62
N LEU A 208 -7.64 1.27 -15.34
CA LEU A 208 -6.32 1.53 -14.75
C LEU A 208 -5.41 0.30 -14.89
N MET A 209 -5.95 -0.90 -14.61
CA MET A 209 -5.27 -2.18 -14.76
C MET A 209 -5.88 -3.02 -15.89
N LYS A 210 -5.04 -3.65 -16.72
CA LYS A 210 -5.44 -4.66 -17.70
C LYS A 210 -4.46 -5.84 -17.62
N GLY A 211 -4.94 -6.96 -17.07
CA GLY A 211 -4.05 -8.05 -16.67
C GLY A 211 -3.09 -7.57 -15.59
N ASP A 212 -1.80 -7.80 -15.79
CA ASP A 212 -0.74 -7.34 -14.88
C ASP A 212 -0.18 -5.96 -15.24
N SER A 213 -0.67 -5.35 -16.32
CA SER A 213 -0.18 -4.07 -16.80
C SER A 213 -0.97 -2.89 -16.22
N ILE A 214 -0.24 -1.90 -15.72
CA ILE A 214 -0.77 -0.62 -15.25
C ILE A 214 -0.73 0.43 -16.35
N LEU A 215 -1.81 1.19 -16.51
CA LEU A 215 -1.89 2.31 -17.43
C LEU A 215 -1.21 3.54 -16.83
N ARG A 216 -0.31 4.17 -17.59
CA ARG A 216 0.35 5.43 -17.26
C ARG A 216 -0.28 6.57 -18.06
N PRO A 217 -0.33 7.81 -17.52
CA PRO A 217 -0.98 8.95 -18.18
C PRO A 217 -0.46 9.27 -19.60
N TYR A 218 0.81 9.00 -19.90
CA TYR A 218 1.44 9.40 -21.18
C TYR A 218 2.01 8.26 -22.01
N ASP A 219 2.33 7.15 -21.37
CA ASP A 219 3.21 6.14 -21.96
C ASP A 219 2.44 4.84 -22.30
N GLY A 220 1.13 4.80 -22.04
CA GLY A 220 0.33 3.60 -22.24
C GLY A 220 0.49 2.56 -21.12
N ARG A 221 0.37 1.27 -21.45
CA ARG A 221 0.31 0.18 -20.46
C ARG A 221 1.66 -0.53 -20.33
N TYR A 222 2.09 -0.75 -19.09
CA TYR A 222 3.33 -1.47 -18.79
C TYR A 222 3.12 -2.53 -17.71
N ALA A 223 3.71 -3.70 -17.91
CA ALA A 223 3.80 -4.72 -16.88
C ALA A 223 4.96 -4.39 -15.93
N PRO A 224 4.73 -4.27 -14.61
CA PRO A 224 5.80 -4.15 -13.64
C PRO A 224 6.62 -5.44 -13.58
N ALA A 225 7.94 -5.30 -13.47
CA ALA A 225 8.84 -6.42 -13.22
C ALA A 225 9.09 -6.54 -11.71
N LEU A 226 8.65 -7.65 -11.12
CA LEU A 226 8.89 -7.96 -9.71
C LEU A 226 10.31 -8.51 -9.56
N LEU A 227 11.09 -7.94 -8.65
CA LEU A 227 12.44 -8.40 -8.36
C LEU A 227 12.37 -9.50 -7.29
N THR A 228 13.13 -10.58 -7.49
CA THR A 228 13.15 -11.74 -6.59
C THR A 228 14.13 -11.59 -5.43
N SER A 229 14.79 -10.45 -5.33
CA SER A 229 15.77 -10.13 -4.29
C SER A 229 15.73 -8.63 -3.95
N ALA A 230 16.43 -8.26 -2.87
CA ALA A 230 16.59 -6.85 -2.51
C ALA A 230 17.23 -6.07 -3.66
N SER A 231 16.71 -4.86 -3.92
CA SER A 231 17.30 -3.99 -4.92
C SER A 231 18.56 -3.32 -4.37
N PRO A 232 19.70 -3.31 -5.09
CA PRO A 232 20.90 -2.61 -4.64
C PRO A 232 20.68 -1.09 -4.51
N VAL A 233 19.65 -0.56 -5.16
CA VAL A 233 19.28 0.87 -5.16
C VAL A 233 18.54 1.27 -3.87
N PHE A 234 17.94 0.29 -3.18
CA PHE A 234 17.23 0.44 -1.92
C PHE A 234 17.75 -0.60 -0.92
N PRO A 235 18.68 -0.23 -0.01
CA PRO A 235 19.29 -1.16 0.95
C PRO A 235 18.33 -1.50 2.10
N HIS A 236 17.12 -1.93 1.77
CA HIS A 236 16.10 -2.37 2.71
C HIS A 236 16.07 -3.90 2.73
N PRO A 237 15.63 -4.52 3.84
CA PRO A 237 15.34 -5.94 3.87
C PRO A 237 14.35 -6.31 2.76
N PHE A 238 14.60 -7.43 2.10
CA PHE A 238 13.69 -7.96 1.09
C PHE A 238 12.40 -8.46 1.73
N ASP A 239 11.26 -7.91 1.32
CA ASP A 239 9.92 -8.38 1.69
C ASP A 239 9.31 -9.16 0.50
N PRO A 240 9.22 -10.50 0.55
CA PRO A 240 8.62 -11.27 -0.54
C PRO A 240 7.11 -11.03 -0.69
N ALA A 241 6.43 -10.51 0.34
CA ALA A 241 5.01 -10.17 0.25
C ALA A 241 4.79 -8.89 -0.59
N ASP A 242 5.77 -7.99 -0.63
CA ASP A 242 5.71 -6.72 -1.36
C ASP A 242 7.07 -6.43 -2.00
N PRO A 243 7.45 -7.21 -3.03
CA PRO A 243 8.81 -7.24 -3.53
C PRO A 243 9.19 -5.92 -4.21
N PRO A 244 10.49 -5.57 -4.23
CA PRO A 244 10.98 -4.47 -5.03
C PRO A 244 10.52 -4.61 -6.48
N THR A 245 10.16 -3.50 -7.09
CA THR A 245 9.49 -3.49 -8.40
C THR A 245 10.22 -2.54 -9.34
N GLN A 246 10.34 -2.92 -10.61
CA GLN A 246 10.84 -2.06 -11.67
C GLN A 246 9.72 -1.78 -12.67
N LEU A 247 9.59 -0.52 -13.10
CA LEU A 247 8.66 -0.11 -14.15
C LEU A 247 9.31 1.00 -14.97
N THR A 248 9.42 0.81 -16.28
CA THR A 248 9.89 1.85 -17.23
C THR A 248 11.18 2.55 -16.80
N GLY A 249 12.18 1.77 -16.38
CA GLY A 249 13.49 2.29 -15.95
C GLY A 249 13.51 2.87 -14.53
N CYS A 250 12.36 3.02 -13.86
CA CYS A 250 12.28 3.40 -12.45
C CYS A 250 12.28 2.15 -11.57
N VAL A 251 12.93 2.26 -10.42
CA VAL A 251 13.00 1.22 -9.38
C VAL A 251 12.26 1.74 -8.15
N TYR A 252 11.44 0.87 -7.56
CA TYR A 252 10.69 1.13 -6.34
C TYR A 252 11.15 0.13 -5.27
N PRO A 253 11.18 0.52 -3.99
CA PRO A 253 11.57 -0.39 -2.91
C PRO A 253 10.59 -1.54 -2.75
N ASN A 254 9.33 -1.35 -3.15
CA ASN A 254 8.26 -2.35 -3.10
C ASN A 254 7.16 -2.07 -4.15
N TYR A 255 6.27 -3.03 -4.37
CA TYR A 255 5.19 -2.96 -5.34
C TYR A 255 4.16 -1.88 -4.94
N THR A 256 3.86 -1.75 -3.65
CA THR A 256 2.94 -0.72 -3.14
C THR A 256 3.43 0.69 -3.48
N SER A 257 4.74 0.97 -3.38
CA SER A 257 5.31 2.26 -3.78
C SER A 257 5.14 2.52 -5.26
N MET A 258 5.37 1.51 -6.11
CA MET A 258 5.12 1.64 -7.55
C MET A 258 3.68 2.07 -7.81
N VAL A 259 2.71 1.39 -7.21
CA VAL A 259 1.28 1.73 -7.36
C VAL A 259 0.98 3.15 -6.87
N ALA A 260 1.49 3.53 -5.69
CA ALA A 260 1.30 4.86 -5.12
C ALA A 260 1.77 5.97 -6.07
N PHE A 261 2.96 5.82 -6.67
CA PHE A 261 3.48 6.77 -7.65
C PHE A 261 2.59 6.85 -8.90
N LYS A 262 2.15 5.71 -9.45
CA LYS A 262 1.29 5.73 -10.64
C LYS A 262 -0.08 6.36 -10.36
N LEU A 263 -0.68 6.11 -9.19
CA LEU A 263 -1.92 6.77 -8.80
C LEU A 263 -1.73 8.28 -8.59
N PHE A 264 -0.63 8.67 -7.95
CA PHE A 264 -0.30 10.08 -7.77
C PHE A 264 -0.10 10.81 -9.10
N GLU A 265 0.58 10.20 -10.08
CA GLU A 265 0.67 10.73 -11.45
C GLU A 265 -0.73 10.99 -12.03
N TRP A 266 -1.65 10.03 -11.94
CA TRP A 266 -3.03 10.20 -12.40
C TRP A 266 -3.78 11.32 -11.69
N LEU A 267 -3.68 11.41 -10.36
CA LEU A 267 -4.30 12.47 -9.57
C LEU A 267 -3.79 13.86 -9.99
N ARG A 268 -2.48 13.98 -10.18
CA ARG A 268 -1.83 15.24 -10.57
C ARG A 268 -2.24 15.64 -11.99
N HIS A 269 -2.27 14.70 -12.92
CA HIS A 269 -2.58 14.97 -14.32
C HIS A 269 -4.07 15.16 -14.60
N GLY A 270 -4.93 14.48 -13.86
CA GLY A 270 -6.39 14.67 -13.92
C GLY A 270 -6.89 15.91 -13.19
N GLY A 271 -6.00 16.70 -12.54
CA GLY A 271 -6.39 17.90 -11.80
C GLY A 271 -7.14 17.62 -10.50
N HIS A 272 -7.17 16.37 -10.04
CA HIS A 272 -7.83 15.97 -8.78
C HIS A 272 -7.08 16.44 -7.53
N LEU A 273 -5.78 16.76 -7.69
CA LEU A 273 -4.92 17.16 -6.59
C LEU A 273 -4.12 18.41 -6.99
N PRO A 274 -4.63 19.62 -6.71
CA PRO A 274 -3.97 20.86 -7.12
C PRO A 274 -2.65 21.06 -6.38
N CYS A 275 -1.64 21.55 -7.12
CA CYS A 275 -0.39 22.04 -6.53
C CYS A 275 -0.66 23.38 -5.87
N ILE A 276 -0.44 23.46 -4.56
CA ILE A 276 -0.66 24.71 -3.81
C ILE A 276 0.64 25.45 -3.53
N ARG A 277 1.76 24.73 -3.40
CA ARG A 277 3.07 25.30 -3.07
C ARG A 277 4.19 24.50 -3.71
N HIS A 278 5.26 25.22 -4.00
CA HIS A 278 6.43 24.69 -4.67
C HIS A 278 7.66 25.45 -4.19
N TRP A 279 8.76 24.73 -4.01
CA TRP A 279 10.05 25.27 -3.60
C TRP A 279 11.17 24.58 -4.35
N LEU A 280 12.19 25.36 -4.71
CA LEU A 280 13.37 24.89 -5.42
C LEU A 280 14.64 25.43 -4.78
N SER A 281 15.67 24.60 -4.73
CA SER A 281 17.03 25.03 -4.41
C SER A 281 18.06 24.49 -5.36
N TYR A 282 18.73 25.42 -6.05
CA TYR A 282 19.94 25.15 -6.83
C TYR A 282 21.20 25.20 -5.97
N CYS A 283 21.08 25.60 -4.70
CA CYS A 283 22.18 25.72 -3.74
C CYS A 283 22.23 24.52 -2.78
N ARG A 284 22.96 23.47 -3.16
CA ARG A 284 23.07 22.23 -2.35
C ARG A 284 23.57 22.43 -0.93
N ALA A 285 24.40 23.44 -0.72
CA ALA A 285 24.96 23.76 0.58
C ALA A 285 23.94 24.40 1.53
N SER A 286 22.80 24.86 1.02
CA SER A 286 21.78 25.51 1.85
C SER A 286 21.23 24.54 2.91
N ALA A 287 20.84 25.08 4.05
CA ALA A 287 20.25 24.29 5.13
C ALA A 287 18.95 23.59 4.66
N ALA A 288 18.15 24.27 3.84
CA ALA A 288 16.92 23.72 3.28
C ALA A 288 17.18 22.57 2.29
N SER A 289 18.16 22.70 1.39
CA SER A 289 18.54 21.62 0.47
C SER A 289 19.10 20.41 1.22
N ARG A 290 19.98 20.63 2.21
CA ARG A 290 20.50 19.55 3.07
C ARG A 290 19.36 18.84 3.80
N ARG A 291 18.37 19.60 4.27
CA ARG A 291 17.19 19.02 4.92
C ARG A 291 16.37 18.13 3.99
N VAL A 292 16.22 18.48 2.71
CA VAL A 292 15.58 17.58 1.72
C VAL A 292 16.38 16.30 1.57
N CYS A 293 17.71 16.38 1.43
CA CYS A 293 18.57 15.19 1.36
C CYS A 293 18.46 14.32 2.62
N GLU A 294 18.43 14.91 3.81
CA GLU A 294 18.18 14.19 5.07
C GLU A 294 16.82 13.48 5.04
N LEU A 295 15.76 14.19 4.63
CA LEU A 295 14.42 13.62 4.55
C LEU A 295 14.32 12.47 3.54
N LEU A 296 15.12 12.48 2.48
CA LEU A 296 15.21 11.38 1.51
C LEU A 296 16.07 10.21 2.03
N ALA A 297 17.13 10.48 2.79
CA ALA A 297 18.02 9.44 3.31
C ALA A 297 17.40 8.62 4.47
N VAL A 298 16.45 9.18 5.20
CA VAL A 298 15.78 8.49 6.33
C VAL A 298 14.93 7.31 5.83
N PRO A 299 14.88 6.17 6.54
CA PRO A 299 13.97 5.07 6.20
C PRO A 299 12.48 5.50 6.19
N PRO A 300 11.63 4.96 5.29
CA PRO A 300 10.21 5.30 5.23
C PRO A 300 9.46 5.13 6.57
N SER A 301 9.81 4.10 7.35
CA SER A 301 9.22 3.80 8.66
C SER A 301 9.31 4.97 9.64
N ASP A 302 10.47 5.62 9.70
CA ASP A 302 10.76 6.67 10.67
C ASP A 302 10.06 7.99 10.30
N VAL A 303 9.82 8.19 9.00
CA VAL A 303 9.04 9.33 8.50
C VAL A 303 7.54 9.09 8.76
N ALA A 304 7.04 7.87 8.55
CA ALA A 304 5.65 7.52 8.81
C ALA A 304 5.27 7.71 10.29
N GLN A 305 6.19 7.42 11.23
CA GLN A 305 6.00 7.68 12.65
C GLN A 305 5.76 9.16 13.00
N ARG A 306 6.10 10.10 12.12
CA ARG A 306 5.93 11.55 12.37
C ARG A 306 4.53 12.07 12.06
N GLY A 307 3.67 11.28 11.42
CA GLY A 307 2.29 11.66 11.12
C GLY A 307 1.36 10.47 11.25
N ALA A 308 0.40 10.54 12.17
CA ALA A 308 -0.63 9.51 12.31
C ALA A 308 -1.32 9.25 10.96
N GLY A 309 -1.09 8.07 10.39
CA GLY A 309 -1.66 7.67 9.09
C GLY A 309 -0.93 8.20 7.84
N ALA A 310 0.33 8.63 7.95
CA ALA A 310 1.14 9.00 6.80
C ALA A 310 1.71 7.77 6.08
N GLY A 311 1.54 7.69 4.76
CA GLY A 311 2.23 6.74 3.89
C GLY A 311 3.46 7.36 3.25
N VAL A 312 4.57 6.63 3.19
CA VAL A 312 5.82 7.11 2.57
C VAL A 312 6.24 6.14 1.47
N PHE A 313 6.41 6.67 0.27
CA PHE A 313 6.72 5.89 -0.93
C PHE A 313 7.95 6.46 -1.61
N ASP A 314 8.84 5.60 -2.09
CA ASP A 314 10.05 6.01 -2.78
C ASP A 314 10.11 5.48 -4.21
N GLU A 315 10.80 6.24 -5.06
CA GLU A 315 11.15 5.87 -6.43
C GLU A 315 12.56 6.40 -6.71
N LYS A 316 13.36 5.59 -7.39
CA LYS A 316 14.69 6.00 -7.90
C LYS A 316 14.81 5.63 -9.37
N TRP A 317 15.43 6.49 -10.16
CA TRP A 317 15.74 6.20 -11.57
C TRP A 317 17.27 6.21 -11.77
N PRO A 318 17.88 5.06 -12.10
CA PRO A 318 19.31 4.96 -12.37
C PRO A 318 19.66 5.29 -13.84
N TRP A 319 19.10 6.35 -14.44
CA TRP A 319 19.32 6.65 -15.87
C TRP A 319 20.61 7.45 -16.09
N SER A 320 21.52 6.93 -16.94
CA SER A 320 22.57 7.71 -17.65
C SER A 320 23.57 8.43 -16.72
N GLY A 321 23.92 7.79 -15.61
CA GLY A 321 24.86 8.37 -14.65
C GLY A 321 24.28 9.54 -13.84
N ARG A 322 22.95 9.67 -13.80
CA ARG A 322 22.25 10.58 -12.87
C ARG A 322 21.37 9.76 -11.96
N ASP A 323 21.80 9.65 -10.70
CA ASP A 323 20.95 9.12 -9.65
C ASP A 323 19.93 10.19 -9.26
N GLY A 324 18.67 9.79 -9.29
CA GLY A 324 17.59 10.60 -8.76
C GLY A 324 16.73 9.80 -7.79
N HIS A 325 16.15 10.51 -6.83
CA HIS A 325 15.32 9.97 -5.78
C HIS A 325 14.10 10.86 -5.60
N HIS A 326 12.92 10.29 -5.80
CA HIS A 326 11.63 10.86 -5.44
C HIS A 326 11.08 10.18 -4.19
N ARG A 327 10.50 10.99 -3.31
CA ARG A 327 9.71 10.51 -2.17
C ARG A 327 8.36 11.19 -2.15
N LEU A 328 7.31 10.40 -1.99
CA LEU A 328 5.97 10.87 -1.68
C LEU A 328 5.69 10.64 -0.20
N VAL A 329 5.25 11.69 0.49
CA VAL A 329 4.63 11.58 1.82
C VAL A 329 3.14 11.88 1.65
N VAL A 330 2.32 10.83 1.73
CA VAL A 330 0.86 10.88 1.54
C VAL A 330 0.18 10.96 2.90
N LEU A 331 -0.51 12.06 3.14
CA LEU A 331 -1.18 12.40 4.39
C LEU A 331 -2.69 12.31 4.14
N GLY A 332 -3.30 11.18 4.54
CA GLY A 332 -4.75 10.97 4.40
C GLY A 332 -5.56 11.57 5.55
N SER A 333 -6.82 11.13 5.68
CA SER A 333 -7.77 11.73 6.63
C SER A 333 -7.38 11.65 8.10
N GLY A 334 -6.55 10.69 8.49
CA GLY A 334 -6.02 10.62 9.86
C GLY A 334 -5.12 11.82 10.24
N ALA A 335 -4.49 12.46 9.26
CA ALA A 335 -3.64 13.64 9.45
C ALA A 335 -4.33 14.93 8.98
N MET A 336 -5.09 14.84 7.89
CA MET A 336 -5.72 15.96 7.19
C MET A 336 -7.20 16.16 7.52
N GLY A 337 -7.78 15.37 8.43
CA GLY A 337 -9.23 15.42 8.69
C GLY A 337 -10.04 14.68 7.62
N ASP A 338 -11.28 14.38 7.94
CA ASP A 338 -12.16 13.61 7.06
C ASP A 338 -12.34 14.30 5.71
N GLY A 339 -12.25 13.52 4.63
CA GLY A 339 -12.42 14.01 3.26
C GLY A 339 -11.23 14.78 2.67
N HIS A 340 -10.14 14.98 3.41
CA HIS A 340 -8.96 15.68 2.89
C HIS A 340 -7.71 14.79 2.78
N MET A 341 -6.84 15.16 1.85
CA MET A 341 -5.53 14.58 1.66
C MET A 341 -4.52 15.67 1.28
N ALA A 342 -3.27 15.46 1.70
CA ALA A 342 -2.12 16.22 1.22
C ALA A 342 -1.01 15.26 0.78
N VAL A 343 -0.25 15.66 -0.23
CA VAL A 343 0.93 14.93 -0.69
C VAL A 343 2.10 15.89 -0.73
N ILE A 344 3.19 15.50 -0.07
CA ILE A 344 4.48 16.19 -0.14
C ILE A 344 5.37 15.36 -1.06
N GLN A 345 5.74 15.93 -2.20
CA GLN A 345 6.70 15.36 -3.12
C GLN A 345 8.07 15.99 -2.84
N LEU A 346 9.04 15.15 -2.54
CA LEU A 346 10.44 15.52 -2.37
C LEU A 346 11.22 14.96 -3.55
N GLU A 347 12.00 15.78 -4.22
CA GLU A 347 12.84 15.34 -5.32
C GLU A 347 14.29 15.75 -5.10
N PHE A 348 15.19 14.81 -5.35
CA PHE A 348 16.62 15.09 -5.44
C PHE A 348 17.19 14.44 -6.68
N LEU A 349 17.92 15.24 -7.45
CA LEU A 349 18.63 14.83 -8.65
C LEU A 349 20.07 15.25 -8.52
N GLN A 350 21.01 14.33 -8.75
CA GLN A 350 22.45 14.60 -8.59
C GLN A 350 22.98 15.74 -9.46
N GLN A 351 22.22 16.28 -10.42
CA GLN A 351 22.59 17.47 -11.21
C GLN A 351 21.50 18.56 -11.28
N SER A 352 20.34 18.35 -10.66
CA SER A 352 19.21 19.29 -10.73
C SER A 352 18.97 19.92 -9.35
N PRO A 353 18.18 21.00 -9.26
CA PRO A 353 17.78 21.55 -7.96
C PRO A 353 17.03 20.50 -7.14
N GLY A 354 17.21 20.54 -5.82
CA GLY A 354 16.29 19.84 -4.93
C GLY A 354 14.94 20.56 -4.95
N CYS A 355 13.84 19.81 -4.96
CA CYS A 355 12.51 20.39 -4.98
C CYS A 355 11.62 19.82 -3.88
N VAL A 356 10.68 20.65 -3.44
CA VAL A 356 9.55 20.24 -2.59
C VAL A 356 8.28 20.78 -3.20
N ILE A 357 7.33 19.90 -3.46
CA ILE A 357 6.03 20.23 -4.03
C ILE A 357 4.93 19.76 -3.10
N ILE A 358 3.94 20.62 -2.85
CA ILE A 358 2.81 20.33 -1.98
C ILE A 358 1.54 20.34 -2.80
N TYR A 359 0.83 19.24 -2.72
CA TYR A 359 -0.49 19.07 -3.29
C TYR A 359 -1.50 18.81 -2.18
N THR A 360 -2.73 19.30 -2.32
CA THR A 360 -3.79 19.02 -1.33
C THR A 360 -5.18 19.15 -1.93
N THR A 361 -6.15 18.41 -1.38
CA THR A 361 -7.58 18.58 -1.66
C THR A 361 -8.26 19.59 -0.74
N GLU A 362 -7.57 20.08 0.30
CA GLU A 362 -8.09 21.15 1.15
C GLU A 362 -8.25 22.43 0.32
N SER A 363 -9.40 23.09 0.40
CA SER A 363 -9.60 24.39 -0.23
C SER A 363 -8.85 25.50 0.52
N ALA A 364 -8.63 26.65 -0.13
CA ALA A 364 -8.04 27.80 0.56
C ALA A 364 -8.87 28.16 1.80
N PRO A 365 -8.24 28.49 2.96
CA PRO A 365 -6.87 28.99 3.12
C PRO A 365 -5.74 27.95 3.30
N HIS A 366 -6.01 26.63 3.22
CA HIS A 366 -5.02 25.56 3.37
C HIS A 366 -4.32 25.50 4.76
N ASP A 367 -4.97 25.92 5.83
CA ASP A 367 -4.38 25.99 7.16
C ASP A 367 -4.03 24.61 7.72
N GLN A 368 -4.82 23.59 7.38
CA GLN A 368 -4.56 22.23 7.83
C GLN A 368 -3.37 21.61 7.10
N ALA A 369 -3.32 21.74 5.78
CA ALA A 369 -2.19 21.33 4.96
C ALA A 369 -0.92 22.04 5.43
N ARG A 370 -0.99 23.34 5.71
CA ARG A 370 0.14 24.10 6.28
C ARG A 370 0.66 23.46 7.55
N THR A 371 -0.24 23.20 8.50
CA THR A 371 0.11 22.68 9.82
C THR A 371 0.79 21.32 9.70
N VAL A 372 0.23 20.41 8.89
CA VAL A 372 0.76 19.06 8.71
C VAL A 372 2.09 19.08 7.95
N VAL A 373 2.19 19.89 6.90
CA VAL A 373 3.44 20.07 6.12
C VAL A 373 4.57 20.62 7.01
N MET A 374 4.30 21.65 7.82
CA MET A 374 5.30 22.23 8.72
C MET A 374 5.83 21.18 9.70
N ARG A 375 4.97 20.28 10.19
CA ARG A 375 5.36 19.17 11.06
C ARG A 375 6.31 18.19 10.35
N VAL A 376 6.01 17.82 9.10
CA VAL A 376 6.84 16.87 8.32
C VAL A 376 8.17 17.50 7.90
N LEU A 377 8.15 18.72 7.36
CA LEU A 377 9.33 19.40 6.81
C LEU A 377 10.19 20.09 7.88
N ARG A 378 9.65 20.31 9.08
CA ARG A 378 10.13 21.20 10.14
C ARG A 378 10.07 22.68 9.76
N ASP A 379 10.13 23.54 10.78
CA ASP A 379 9.96 24.98 10.67
C ASP A 379 10.78 25.66 9.57
N HIS A 380 12.07 25.35 9.45
CA HIS A 380 12.93 26.08 8.52
C HIS A 380 12.56 25.83 7.06
N LEU A 381 12.53 24.55 6.64
CA LEU A 381 12.16 24.17 5.27
C LEU A 381 10.68 24.46 5.01
N GLY A 382 9.80 24.12 5.95
CA GLY A 382 8.35 24.36 5.83
C GLY A 382 8.01 25.84 5.59
N ARG A 383 8.65 26.78 6.31
CA ARG A 383 8.44 28.23 6.09
C ARG A 383 8.87 28.67 4.69
N LYS A 384 10.00 28.17 4.19
CA LYS A 384 10.47 28.48 2.83
C LYS A 384 9.51 27.97 1.76
N VAL A 385 9.04 26.73 1.92
CA VAL A 385 8.06 26.15 0.99
C VAL A 385 6.76 26.93 0.99
N TRP A 386 6.26 27.30 2.18
CA TRP A 386 5.00 28.02 2.27
C TRP A 386 5.05 29.44 1.72
N ARG A 387 6.22 30.08 1.77
CA ARG A 387 6.50 31.40 1.17
C ARG A 387 6.79 31.33 -0.33
N GLY A 388 6.99 30.15 -0.90
CA GLY A 388 7.38 29.98 -2.31
C GLY A 388 8.77 30.55 -2.61
N GLU A 389 9.70 30.47 -1.65
CA GLU A 389 11.06 30.95 -1.86
C GLU A 389 11.80 30.09 -2.91
N ILE A 390 12.71 30.70 -3.67
CA ILE A 390 13.61 29.98 -4.59
C ILE A 390 15.05 30.30 -4.19
N GLU A 391 15.87 29.27 -4.00
CA GLU A 391 17.28 29.42 -3.71
C GLU A 391 18.10 29.24 -4.98
N TRP A 392 18.50 30.35 -5.58
CA TRP A 392 19.47 30.34 -6.67
C TRP A 392 20.83 29.90 -6.15
N ARG A 393 21.67 29.30 -7.02
CA ARG A 393 23.11 29.27 -6.74
C ARG A 393 23.48 30.73 -6.50
N GLN A 394 24.04 31.05 -5.34
CA GLN A 394 24.77 32.29 -5.24
C GLN A 394 25.75 32.23 -6.40
N ALA A 395 25.55 33.11 -7.40
CA ALA A 395 26.60 33.37 -8.35
C ALA A 395 27.82 33.58 -7.49
N SER A 396 28.89 32.85 -7.76
CA SER A 396 30.19 33.02 -7.14
C SER A 396 30.67 34.43 -7.47
N ALA A 397 30.04 35.43 -6.87
CA ALA A 397 30.41 36.80 -6.84
C ALA A 397 31.59 36.83 -5.88
N ASN A 398 32.75 37.08 -6.48
CA ASN A 398 34.02 37.41 -5.83
C ASN A 398 34.89 36.26 -5.31
N THR A 399 35.60 35.63 -6.25
CA THR A 399 37.02 35.32 -6.05
C THR A 399 37.91 35.76 -7.22
N ARG A 400 37.52 36.82 -7.95
CA ARG A 400 38.52 37.69 -8.57
C ARG A 400 38.64 38.94 -7.71
N ARG A 401 39.36 38.79 -6.59
CA ARG A 401 40.11 39.93 -6.05
C ARG A 401 41.01 40.37 -7.21
N CYS A 402 40.71 41.51 -7.81
CA CYS A 402 41.71 42.25 -8.57
C CYS A 402 42.86 42.53 -7.59
N THR A 403 43.93 41.75 -7.70
CA THR A 403 45.25 42.20 -7.26
C THR A 403 45.59 43.34 -8.19
N VAL A 404 45.30 44.57 -7.77
CA VAL A 404 45.89 45.76 -8.40
C VAL A 404 47.35 45.76 -7.94
N MET A 405 48.27 45.52 -8.89
CA MET A 405 49.69 45.83 -8.71
C MET A 405 49.93 47.29 -9.02
#